data_AF-K9PIS6-F1
#
_entry.id   AF-K9PIS6-F1
#
_cell.length_a   1.000
_cell.length_b   1.000
_cell.length_c   1.000
_cell.angle_alpha   90.00
_cell.angle_beta   90.00
_cell.angle_gamma   90.00
#
_symmetry.space_group_name_H-M   'P 1'
#
loop_
_entity.id
_entity.type
_entity.pdbx_description
1 polymer ?
#
loop_
_entity_poly.entity_id
_entity_poly.type
_entity_poly.pdbx_seq_one_letter_code
_entity_poly.pdbx_strand_id
1 'polypeptide(L)'
;MQFQFGKHRRKIPFLQELLCGLTLAVGWSVAMPTTLAAEKVTIKFGPFQQSLAIADLEKFAKTGRLPANLQIFNSVLTPQIRELLNRRLQVDPAFADKFVDELVRSPTGKQLITSLGAAIPGSTAETLQTALNLALRQVNGLSAIGFLQAYPEENVTVDATKAIQIGVEFNANKLQSQALGVLLERQLLVNNNTAFQPSFDPAAIGKEVVQLQTLTLQDRQRNRIIPVDIYWSRVDSQAPLVVISHGFGANRKFFAYLARHLASHGITVAAIDHPGSNVAAVSQASESVNLAQLLPAKEFIERPQDVSFLLNELGKLNTQSGQFQGKFHTEKVTVIGHSLGGYTALALVGGEVNLEELRKFCQTDLSLGESPGDWLQCAAASLKEKKLQLKDERVKSAIALNPLVGKLFGSKGLAQVNQPVLMLTGTEDVLTPTLKHQIAPFAQLRSSKYLVTAIGGTHMSISDPAYPVSAATTLVKEKRGEETNSLRQLIRGVTLAFIKQQTPEAKIYLPFLTPAYAQSLSTPQLPLRLNSDLPANIKPWLGFVSIRKMGFDFAQPGGNWAWDMGAELANQTLSLN
;
A
#
# COMPACT_ATOMS: atom_id res chain seq x y z
N MET A 1 5.12 -59.15 37.07
CA MET A 1 4.68 -60.46 36.54
C MET A 1 5.62 -60.87 35.42
N GLN A 2 6.18 -62.09 35.55
CA GLN A 2 6.94 -62.99 34.64
C GLN A 2 7.15 -62.58 33.15
N PHE A 3 8.40 -62.53 32.63
CA PHE A 3 9.18 -63.60 31.91
C PHE A 3 8.59 -63.92 30.49
N GLN A 4 9.29 -64.07 29.34
CA GLN A 4 10.57 -64.72 28.98
C GLN A 4 11.08 -64.35 27.54
N PHE A 5 12.41 -64.33 27.39
CA PHE A 5 13.33 -64.90 26.36
C PHE A 5 13.10 -64.87 24.82
N GLY A 6 14.23 -64.62 24.11
CA GLY A 6 14.49 -65.19 22.78
C GLY A 6 15.78 -64.71 22.07
N LYS A 7 16.95 -65.27 22.41
CA LYS A 7 18.22 -65.11 21.66
C LYS A 7 18.21 -65.97 20.39
N HIS A 8 18.66 -65.44 19.25
CA HIS A 8 19.32 -66.24 18.21
C HIS A 8 20.46 -65.46 17.53
N ARG A 9 21.69 -65.96 17.73
CA ARG A 9 22.90 -65.63 16.98
C ARG A 9 23.00 -66.59 15.80
N ARG A 10 23.29 -66.08 14.59
CA ARG A 10 23.95 -66.84 13.52
C ARG A 10 25.17 -66.08 13.03
N LYS A 11 26.30 -66.79 12.99
CA LYS A 11 27.59 -66.38 12.42
C LYS A 11 27.53 -66.48 10.90
N ILE A 12 28.13 -65.53 10.17
CA ILE A 12 28.53 -65.69 8.76
C ILE A 12 29.95 -65.11 8.62
N PRO A 13 30.88 -65.77 7.88
CA PRO A 13 32.31 -65.53 7.97
C PRO A 13 32.84 -64.47 6.99
N PHE A 14 33.96 -63.91 7.39
CA PHE A 14 34.80 -62.91 6.74
C PHE A 14 35.63 -63.56 5.62
N LEU A 15 35.16 -63.53 4.36
CA LEU A 15 36.00 -63.75 3.18
C LEU A 15 35.22 -63.47 1.88
N GLN A 16 35.10 -62.20 1.47
CA GLN A 16 34.74 -61.79 0.09
C GLN A 16 34.82 -60.26 -0.11
N GLU A 17 35.91 -59.63 0.33
CA GLU A 17 36.14 -58.17 0.18
C GLU A 17 37.16 -57.78 -0.89
N LEU A 18 37.57 -58.70 -1.77
CA LEU A 18 38.43 -58.36 -2.90
C LEU A 18 37.94 -59.10 -4.15
N LEU A 19 37.80 -58.37 -5.25
CA LEU A 19 37.28 -58.76 -6.57
C LEU A 19 35.75 -58.70 -6.73
N CYS A 20 35.24 -57.47 -6.84
CA CYS A 20 34.29 -57.06 -7.88
C CYS A 20 34.25 -55.52 -7.99
N GLY A 21 35.43 -54.89 -7.92
CA GLY A 21 35.65 -53.58 -8.51
C GLY A 21 35.90 -53.78 -10.01
N LEU A 22 35.25 -52.97 -10.83
CA LEU A 22 35.12 -53.04 -12.30
C LEU A 22 33.94 -53.88 -12.79
N THR A 23 33.00 -53.16 -13.44
CA THR A 23 31.85 -53.59 -14.26
C THR A 23 30.48 -53.73 -13.58
N LEU A 24 29.85 -52.60 -13.28
CA LEU A 24 28.45 -52.28 -13.66
C LEU A 24 28.13 -50.83 -13.25
N ALA A 25 28.91 -49.89 -13.79
CA ALA A 25 28.52 -48.49 -13.89
C ALA A 25 27.90 -48.28 -15.28
N VAL A 26 26.74 -48.91 -15.53
CA VAL A 26 25.94 -48.63 -16.73
C VAL A 26 24.47 -48.66 -16.32
N GLY A 27 23.83 -47.51 -16.47
CA GLY A 27 22.38 -47.36 -16.50
C GLY A 27 21.74 -47.43 -15.12
N TRP A 28 21.60 -46.27 -14.49
CA TRP A 28 20.30 -45.69 -14.11
C TRP A 28 20.54 -44.20 -13.85
N SER A 29 21.07 -43.51 -14.87
CA SER A 29 20.69 -42.12 -15.08
C SER A 29 19.26 -42.15 -15.60
N VAL A 30 18.29 -42.30 -14.69
CA VAL A 30 16.99 -41.69 -14.94
C VAL A 30 17.34 -40.21 -15.03
N ALA A 31 17.45 -39.70 -16.25
CA ALA A 31 17.44 -38.28 -16.47
C ALA A 31 16.16 -37.81 -15.79
N MET A 32 16.29 -37.23 -14.59
CA MET A 32 15.24 -36.36 -14.11
C MET A 32 15.00 -35.40 -15.26
N PRO A 33 13.77 -35.27 -15.78
CA PRO A 33 13.52 -34.30 -16.82
C PRO A 33 14.04 -32.99 -16.27
N THR A 34 15.09 -32.46 -16.90
CA THR A 34 15.53 -31.10 -16.68
C THR A 34 14.27 -30.28 -16.83
N THR A 35 13.76 -29.72 -15.74
CA THR A 35 12.59 -28.86 -15.76
C THR A 35 12.85 -27.82 -16.84
N LEU A 36 12.14 -27.93 -17.97
CA LEU A 36 12.38 -27.10 -19.14
C LEU A 36 12.16 -25.65 -18.69
N ALA A 37 13.24 -24.89 -18.70
CA ALA A 37 13.25 -23.46 -18.47
C ALA A 37 13.51 -22.82 -19.81
N ALA A 38 12.76 -21.79 -20.20
CA ALA A 38 13.05 -21.13 -21.47
C ALA A 38 14.47 -20.55 -21.43
N GLU A 39 15.26 -20.91 -22.44
CA GLU A 39 16.62 -20.40 -22.63
C GLU A 39 16.62 -19.25 -23.64
N LYS A 40 15.64 -19.26 -24.54
CA LYS A 40 15.46 -18.26 -25.60
C LYS A 40 14.09 -17.60 -25.51
N VAL A 41 14.05 -16.33 -25.87
CA VAL A 41 12.83 -15.58 -26.08
C VAL A 41 12.82 -15.04 -27.50
N THR A 42 11.73 -15.29 -28.23
CA THR A 42 11.48 -14.72 -29.54
C THR A 42 10.60 -13.49 -29.37
N ILE A 43 11.20 -12.32 -29.53
CA ILE A 43 10.47 -11.05 -29.45
C ILE A 43 9.82 -10.78 -30.81
N LYS A 44 8.49 -10.72 -30.81
CA LYS A 44 7.67 -10.30 -31.95
C LYS A 44 7.27 -8.84 -31.80
N PHE A 45 7.55 -8.03 -32.82
CA PHE A 45 7.13 -6.63 -32.91
C PHE A 45 6.52 -6.37 -34.29
N GLY A 46 5.18 -6.40 -34.37
CA GLY A 46 4.47 -6.36 -35.64
C GLY A 46 4.84 -7.56 -36.55
N PRO A 47 5.28 -7.33 -37.80
CA PRO A 47 5.71 -8.41 -38.69
C PRO A 47 7.12 -8.94 -38.39
N PHE A 48 7.90 -8.23 -37.56
CA PHE A 48 9.29 -8.60 -37.25
C PHE A 48 9.35 -9.53 -36.05
N GLN A 49 10.25 -10.52 -36.11
CA GLN A 49 10.52 -11.44 -35.01
C GLN A 49 12.02 -11.70 -34.91
N GLN A 50 12.55 -11.70 -33.69
CA GLN A 50 13.91 -12.17 -33.44
C GLN A 50 13.99 -12.94 -32.12
N SER A 51 14.71 -14.07 -32.15
CA SER A 51 15.15 -14.79 -30.96
C SER A 51 16.43 -14.21 -30.35
N LEU A 52 16.46 -14.09 -29.03
CA LEU A 52 17.64 -13.80 -28.23
C LEU A 52 17.68 -14.72 -27.00
N ALA A 53 18.86 -14.91 -26.43
CA ALA A 53 18.99 -15.65 -25.19
C ALA A 53 18.41 -14.83 -24.02
N ILE A 54 17.70 -15.49 -23.10
CA ILE A 54 17.16 -14.83 -21.91
C ILE A 54 18.30 -14.31 -21.01
N ALA A 55 19.47 -14.97 -21.02
CA ALA A 55 20.67 -14.49 -20.34
C ALA A 55 21.16 -13.13 -20.86
N ASP A 56 21.03 -12.86 -22.17
CA ASP A 56 21.39 -11.56 -22.74
C ASP A 56 20.37 -10.49 -22.35
N LEU A 57 19.09 -10.85 -22.27
CA LEU A 57 18.04 -9.96 -21.75
C LEU A 57 18.26 -9.61 -20.27
N GLU A 58 18.70 -10.58 -19.47
CA GLU A 58 19.07 -10.37 -18.06
C GLU A 58 20.30 -9.47 -17.92
N LYS A 59 21.33 -9.69 -18.77
CA LYS A 59 22.51 -8.83 -18.82
C LYS A 59 22.14 -7.40 -19.21
N PHE A 60 21.25 -7.22 -20.18
CA PHE A 60 20.71 -5.92 -20.52
C PHE A 60 19.94 -5.30 -19.35
N ALA A 61 19.06 -6.04 -18.67
CA ALA A 61 18.35 -5.54 -17.51
C ALA A 61 19.33 -5.02 -16.43
N LYS A 62 20.37 -5.79 -16.11
CA LYS A 62 21.38 -5.42 -15.11
C LYS A 62 22.26 -4.24 -15.54
N THR A 63 22.75 -4.23 -16.79
CA THR A 63 23.84 -3.33 -17.21
C THR A 63 23.41 -2.21 -18.16
N GLY A 64 22.25 -2.35 -18.81
CA GLY A 64 21.78 -1.48 -19.89
C GLY A 64 22.52 -1.68 -21.22
N ARG A 65 23.34 -2.72 -21.34
CA ARG A 65 24.14 -3.00 -22.55
C ARG A 65 23.80 -4.36 -23.13
N LEU A 66 23.65 -4.41 -24.44
CA LEU A 66 23.52 -5.65 -25.22
C LEU A 66 24.85 -6.05 -25.86
N PRO A 67 25.05 -7.34 -26.15
CA PRO A 67 26.13 -7.82 -27.01
C PRO A 67 26.16 -7.08 -28.35
N ALA A 68 27.35 -6.96 -28.97
CA ALA A 68 27.54 -6.20 -30.21
C ALA A 68 26.62 -6.68 -31.36
N ASN A 69 26.37 -7.98 -31.46
CA ASN A 69 25.48 -8.60 -32.44
C ASN A 69 23.98 -8.38 -32.15
N LEU A 70 23.62 -7.84 -30.99
CA LEU A 70 22.24 -7.58 -30.57
C LEU A 70 21.93 -6.08 -30.42
N GLN A 71 22.83 -5.18 -30.84
CA GLN A 71 22.61 -3.74 -30.75
C GLN A 71 21.41 -3.25 -31.58
N ILE A 72 20.96 -4.03 -32.56
CA ILE A 72 19.73 -3.77 -33.32
C ILE A 72 18.49 -3.67 -32.42
N PHE A 73 18.52 -4.25 -31.22
CA PHE A 73 17.42 -4.16 -30.24
C PHE A 73 17.46 -2.88 -29.39
N ASN A 74 18.47 -2.00 -29.50
CA ASN A 74 18.54 -0.78 -28.67
C ASN A 74 17.36 0.18 -28.89
N SER A 75 16.70 0.12 -30.05
CA SER A 75 15.49 0.91 -30.35
C SER A 75 14.26 0.41 -29.60
N VAL A 76 14.25 -0.86 -29.17
CA VAL A 76 13.13 -1.52 -28.48
C VAL A 76 13.44 -1.73 -27.00
N LEU A 77 14.65 -2.20 -26.68
CA LEU A 77 15.17 -2.40 -25.33
C LEU A 77 15.73 -1.07 -24.80
N THR A 78 14.82 -0.17 -24.46
CA THR A 78 15.12 1.17 -23.94
C THR A 78 15.38 1.16 -22.42
N PRO A 79 15.89 2.25 -21.83
CA PRO A 79 15.99 2.38 -20.37
C PRO A 79 14.67 2.16 -19.61
N GLN A 80 13.53 2.49 -20.22
CA GLN A 80 12.20 2.25 -19.66
C GLN A 80 11.87 0.75 -19.64
N ILE A 81 12.17 0.03 -20.72
CA ILE A 81 12.04 -1.45 -20.75
C ILE A 81 13.00 -2.09 -19.76
N ARG A 82 14.21 -1.56 -19.62
CA ARG A 82 15.16 -1.99 -18.58
C ARG A 82 14.57 -1.85 -17.17
N GLU A 83 13.85 -0.76 -16.88
CA GLU A 83 13.18 -0.61 -15.58
C GLU A 83 12.11 -1.69 -15.40
N LEU A 84 11.25 -1.90 -16.41
CA LEU A 84 10.19 -2.92 -16.37
C LEU A 84 10.75 -4.33 -16.15
N LEU A 85 11.84 -4.68 -16.85
CA LEU A 85 12.50 -5.99 -16.72
C LEU A 85 13.12 -6.22 -15.33
N ASN A 86 13.61 -5.15 -14.68
CA ASN A 86 14.17 -5.23 -13.34
C ASN A 86 13.10 -5.20 -12.24
N ARG A 87 11.82 -5.01 -12.58
CA ARG A 87 10.77 -5.04 -11.56
C ARG A 87 10.59 -6.43 -11.03
N ARG A 88 10.38 -6.47 -9.71
CA ARG A 88 10.15 -7.68 -8.95
C ARG A 88 8.95 -7.44 -8.06
N LEU A 89 7.97 -8.33 -8.16
CA LEU A 89 6.94 -8.50 -7.15
C LEU A 89 7.50 -9.50 -6.14
N GLN A 90 7.82 -9.01 -4.94
CA GLN A 90 8.24 -9.89 -3.85
C GLN A 90 6.98 -10.48 -3.21
N VAL A 91 6.83 -11.79 -3.37
CA VAL A 91 5.80 -12.55 -2.65
C VAL A 91 6.54 -13.41 -1.64
N ASP A 92 6.14 -13.32 -0.39
CA ASP A 92 6.67 -14.18 0.65
C ASP A 92 6.41 -15.66 0.27
N PRO A 93 7.44 -16.52 0.24
CA PRO A 93 7.31 -17.92 -0.14
C PRO A 93 6.23 -18.68 0.64
N ALA A 94 5.94 -18.29 1.89
CA ALA A 94 4.89 -18.90 2.70
C ALA A 94 3.47 -18.62 2.17
N PHE A 95 3.32 -17.58 1.36
CA PHE A 95 2.05 -17.14 0.77
C PHE A 95 1.95 -17.36 -0.74
N ALA A 96 3.04 -17.75 -1.40
CA ALA A 96 3.10 -17.89 -2.86
C ALA A 96 2.06 -18.88 -3.42
N ASP A 97 1.94 -20.06 -2.83
CA ASP A 97 1.03 -21.10 -3.30
C ASP A 97 -0.44 -20.67 -3.20
N LYS A 98 -0.80 -20.03 -2.08
CA LYS A 98 -2.16 -19.52 -1.85
C LYS A 98 -2.48 -18.33 -2.75
N PHE A 99 -1.51 -17.45 -2.98
CA PHE A 99 -1.64 -16.32 -3.88
C PHE A 99 -1.91 -16.76 -5.32
N VAL A 100 -1.18 -17.77 -5.81
CA VAL A 100 -1.38 -18.32 -7.16
C VAL A 100 -2.75 -18.96 -7.31
N ASP A 101 -3.13 -19.81 -6.35
CA ASP A 101 -4.41 -20.52 -6.36
C ASP A 101 -5.60 -19.56 -6.44
N GLU A 102 -5.57 -18.48 -5.65
CA GLU A 102 -6.65 -17.49 -5.65
C GLU A 102 -6.62 -16.60 -6.88
N LEU A 103 -5.43 -16.22 -7.35
CA LEU A 103 -5.27 -15.48 -8.60
C LEU A 103 -5.95 -16.26 -9.74
N VAL A 104 -5.65 -17.55 -9.89
CA VAL A 104 -6.23 -18.40 -10.94
C VAL A 104 -7.75 -18.56 -10.84
N ARG A 105 -8.30 -18.61 -9.62
CA ARG A 105 -9.74 -18.76 -9.40
C ARG A 105 -10.51 -17.45 -9.58
N SER A 106 -9.89 -16.32 -9.28
CA SER A 106 -10.53 -15.01 -9.37
C SER A 106 -10.88 -14.62 -10.81
N PRO A 107 -12.00 -13.89 -11.04
CA PRO A 107 -12.33 -13.35 -12.36
C PRO A 107 -11.19 -12.56 -13.01
N THR A 108 -10.39 -11.87 -12.18
CA THR A 108 -9.32 -11.00 -12.67
C THR A 108 -8.02 -11.74 -12.93
N GLY A 109 -7.65 -12.75 -12.17
CA GLY A 109 -6.50 -13.57 -12.57
C GLY A 109 -6.81 -14.40 -13.82
N LYS A 110 -8.07 -14.77 -14.09
CA LYS A 110 -8.47 -15.26 -15.42
C LYS A 110 -8.26 -14.22 -16.52
N GLN A 111 -8.53 -12.94 -16.23
CA GLN A 111 -8.21 -11.84 -17.14
C GLN A 111 -6.69 -11.67 -17.32
N LEU A 112 -5.88 -11.85 -16.27
CA LEU A 112 -4.41 -11.81 -16.36
C LEU A 112 -3.88 -12.91 -17.26
N ILE A 113 -4.34 -14.14 -17.04
CA ILE A 113 -3.95 -15.28 -17.87
C ILE A 113 -4.38 -15.03 -19.32
N THR A 114 -5.57 -14.46 -19.55
CA THR A 114 -6.01 -14.04 -20.89
C THR A 114 -5.08 -12.99 -21.51
N SER A 115 -4.73 -11.93 -20.77
CA SER A 115 -3.82 -10.87 -21.25
C SER A 115 -2.42 -11.42 -21.53
N LEU A 116 -1.89 -12.26 -20.64
CA LEU A 116 -0.61 -12.94 -20.83
C LEU A 116 -0.65 -13.85 -22.07
N GLY A 117 -1.74 -14.59 -22.30
CA GLY A 117 -1.90 -15.41 -23.51
C GLY A 117 -1.98 -14.59 -24.79
N ALA A 118 -2.53 -13.37 -24.73
CA ALA A 118 -2.48 -12.45 -25.85
C ALA A 118 -1.04 -11.97 -26.15
N ALA A 119 -0.23 -11.75 -25.10
CA ALA A 119 1.16 -11.33 -25.19
C ALA A 119 2.14 -12.48 -25.48
N ILE A 120 1.77 -13.72 -25.19
CA ILE A 120 2.59 -14.90 -25.43
C ILE A 120 1.80 -15.84 -26.36
N PRO A 121 1.77 -15.54 -27.67
CA PRO A 121 0.95 -16.27 -28.62
C PRO A 121 1.37 -17.74 -28.66
N GLY A 122 0.38 -18.64 -28.59
CA GLY A 122 0.60 -20.09 -28.58
C GLY A 122 0.58 -20.70 -27.17
N SER A 123 0.66 -19.90 -26.11
CA SER A 123 0.53 -20.40 -24.74
C SER A 123 -0.92 -20.78 -24.40
N THR A 124 -1.08 -21.88 -23.66
CA THR A 124 -2.35 -22.21 -23.02
C THR A 124 -2.46 -21.55 -21.65
N ALA A 125 -3.68 -21.45 -21.12
CA ALA A 125 -3.90 -20.96 -19.77
C ALA A 125 -3.12 -21.78 -18.72
N GLU A 126 -3.06 -23.10 -18.88
CA GLU A 126 -2.33 -24.01 -18.00
C GLU A 126 -0.81 -23.78 -18.05
N THR A 127 -0.27 -23.55 -19.25
CA THR A 127 1.15 -23.24 -19.46
C THR A 127 1.54 -21.95 -18.74
N LEU A 128 0.72 -20.91 -18.88
CA LEU A 128 0.94 -19.60 -18.25
C LEU A 128 0.81 -19.66 -16.73
N GLN A 129 -0.16 -20.42 -16.22
CA GLN A 129 -0.32 -20.65 -14.78
C GLN A 129 0.88 -21.38 -14.19
N THR A 130 1.36 -22.41 -14.89
CA THR A 130 2.55 -23.17 -14.48
C THR A 130 3.78 -22.26 -14.42
N ALA A 131 4.03 -21.50 -15.49
CA ALA A 131 5.13 -20.55 -15.54
C ALA A 131 5.04 -19.50 -14.41
N LEU A 132 3.84 -18.97 -14.15
CA LEU A 132 3.61 -18.00 -13.09
C LEU A 132 3.88 -18.58 -11.69
N ASN A 133 3.40 -19.80 -11.45
CA ASN A 133 3.61 -20.52 -10.19
C ASN A 133 5.10 -20.79 -9.94
N LEU A 134 5.80 -21.30 -10.96
CA LEU A 134 7.23 -21.55 -10.89
C LEU A 134 8.04 -20.26 -10.67
N ALA A 135 7.68 -19.17 -11.36
CA ALA A 135 8.34 -17.87 -11.22
C ALA A 135 8.16 -17.25 -9.83
N LEU A 136 6.97 -17.38 -9.23
CA LEU A 136 6.68 -16.86 -7.90
C LEU A 136 7.45 -17.58 -6.79
N ARG A 137 7.84 -18.85 -7.02
CA ARG A 137 8.64 -19.66 -6.10
C ARG A 137 10.14 -19.39 -6.19
N GLN A 138 10.60 -18.61 -7.17
CA GLN A 138 12.00 -18.24 -7.27
C GLN A 138 12.40 -17.32 -6.11
N VAL A 139 13.63 -17.49 -5.60
CA VAL A 139 14.19 -16.75 -4.45
C VAL A 139 14.11 -15.21 -4.63
N ASN A 140 14.05 -14.75 -5.87
CA ASN A 140 14.05 -13.33 -6.22
C ASN A 140 12.65 -12.74 -6.45
N GLY A 141 11.57 -13.51 -6.22
CA GLY A 141 10.19 -13.12 -6.52
C GLY A 141 9.86 -13.10 -8.01
N LEU A 142 8.62 -12.70 -8.34
CA LEU A 142 8.14 -12.66 -9.72
C LEU A 142 8.72 -11.46 -10.46
N SER A 143 9.44 -11.72 -11.55
CA SER A 143 9.91 -10.70 -12.51
C SER A 143 9.58 -11.14 -13.92
N ALA A 144 9.61 -10.20 -14.88
CA ALA A 144 9.42 -10.56 -16.29
C ALA A 144 10.47 -11.58 -16.77
N ILE A 145 11.74 -11.39 -16.39
CA ILE A 145 12.83 -12.34 -16.74
C ILE A 145 12.62 -13.67 -16.02
N GLY A 146 12.31 -13.67 -14.72
CA GLY A 146 12.06 -14.89 -13.96
C GLY A 146 10.86 -15.67 -14.47
N PHE A 147 9.81 -14.98 -14.95
CA PHE A 147 8.67 -15.59 -15.62
C PHE A 147 9.05 -16.27 -16.93
N LEU A 148 9.84 -15.60 -17.78
CA LEU A 148 10.34 -16.21 -19.02
C LEU A 148 11.21 -17.44 -18.71
N GLN A 149 12.12 -17.35 -17.75
CA GLN A 149 12.94 -18.48 -17.31
C GLN A 149 12.11 -19.65 -16.77
N ALA A 150 10.97 -19.37 -16.14
CA ALA A 150 10.07 -20.39 -15.60
C ALA A 150 9.09 -20.97 -16.64
N TYR A 151 9.08 -20.45 -17.86
CA TYR A 151 8.17 -20.90 -18.91
C TYR A 151 8.56 -22.31 -19.39
N PRO A 152 7.62 -23.27 -19.45
CA PRO A 152 7.91 -24.71 -19.58
C PRO A 152 8.28 -25.18 -21.00
N GLU A 153 8.78 -24.29 -21.85
CA GLU A 153 9.23 -24.57 -23.21
C GLU A 153 10.62 -23.96 -23.44
N GLU A 154 11.42 -24.55 -24.32
CA GLU A 154 12.80 -24.09 -24.59
C GLU A 154 12.85 -22.66 -25.17
N ASN A 155 11.85 -22.30 -25.97
CA ASN A 155 11.71 -20.98 -26.59
C ASN A 155 10.31 -20.44 -26.38
N VAL A 156 10.21 -19.22 -25.84
CA VAL A 156 8.94 -18.52 -25.64
C VAL A 156 8.81 -17.36 -26.62
N THR A 157 7.69 -17.28 -27.34
CA THR A 157 7.42 -16.15 -28.24
C THR A 157 6.64 -15.08 -27.49
N VAL A 158 7.15 -13.84 -27.46
CA VAL A 158 6.54 -12.71 -26.78
C VAL A 158 6.23 -11.60 -27.78
N ASP A 159 4.95 -11.24 -27.90
CA ASP A 159 4.51 -10.02 -28.57
C ASP A 159 4.88 -8.82 -27.70
N ALA A 160 5.93 -8.10 -28.10
CA ALA A 160 6.48 -6.98 -27.35
C ALA A 160 5.46 -5.86 -27.13
N THR A 161 4.63 -5.55 -28.13
CA THR A 161 3.65 -4.46 -28.01
C THR A 161 2.64 -4.78 -26.92
N LYS A 162 2.10 -6.00 -26.91
CA LYS A 162 1.15 -6.45 -25.89
C LYS A 162 1.81 -6.64 -24.53
N ALA A 163 3.03 -7.16 -24.48
CA ALA A 163 3.79 -7.30 -23.23
C ALA A 163 4.13 -5.93 -22.60
N ILE A 164 4.47 -4.93 -23.41
CA ILE A 164 4.67 -3.54 -22.97
C ILE A 164 3.35 -2.96 -22.44
N GLN A 165 2.23 -3.18 -23.14
CA GLN A 165 0.92 -2.73 -22.68
C GLN A 165 0.61 -3.28 -21.28
N ILE A 166 0.82 -4.57 -21.05
CA ILE A 166 0.68 -5.20 -19.73
C ILE A 166 1.62 -4.50 -18.73
N GLY A 167 2.91 -4.37 -19.05
CA GLY A 167 3.89 -3.72 -18.17
C GLY A 167 3.55 -2.28 -17.80
N VAL A 168 2.96 -1.51 -18.74
CA VAL A 168 2.50 -0.14 -18.53
C VAL A 168 1.24 -0.11 -17.66
N GLU A 169 0.26 -0.99 -17.91
CA GLU A 169 -0.93 -1.13 -17.07
C GLU A 169 -0.52 -1.41 -15.62
N PHE A 170 0.39 -2.36 -15.40
CA PHE A 170 0.95 -2.70 -14.08
C PHE A 170 1.76 -1.57 -13.41
N ASN A 171 2.12 -0.50 -14.14
CA ASN A 171 2.92 0.62 -13.63
C ASN A 171 2.18 1.97 -13.66
N ALA A 172 0.96 2.01 -14.17
CA ALA A 172 0.24 3.25 -14.43
C ALA A 172 0.10 4.11 -13.16
N ASN A 173 -0.30 3.50 -12.04
CA ASN A 173 -0.46 4.20 -10.76
C ASN A 173 0.87 4.79 -10.26
N LYS A 174 1.98 4.07 -10.37
CA LYS A 174 3.29 4.58 -9.92
C LYS A 174 3.85 5.66 -10.84
N LEU A 175 3.73 5.50 -12.17
CA LEU A 175 4.13 6.55 -13.12
C LEU A 175 3.33 7.83 -12.91
N GLN A 176 2.02 7.70 -12.71
CA GLN A 176 1.14 8.81 -12.41
C GLN A 176 1.52 9.49 -11.08
N SER A 177 1.77 8.72 -10.02
CA SER A 177 2.22 9.26 -8.73
C SER A 177 3.57 9.96 -8.83
N GLN A 178 4.52 9.46 -9.63
CA GLN A 178 5.81 10.11 -9.85
C GLN A 178 5.67 11.42 -10.63
N ALA A 179 4.91 11.42 -11.73
CA ALA A 179 4.66 12.62 -12.52
C ALA A 179 3.94 13.70 -11.69
N LEU A 180 2.92 13.30 -10.92
CA LEU A 180 2.22 14.17 -10.00
C LEU A 180 3.13 14.65 -8.86
N GLY A 181 4.04 13.81 -8.38
CA GLY A 181 5.03 14.16 -7.36
C GLY A 181 5.96 15.28 -7.81
N VAL A 182 6.49 15.21 -9.03
CA VAL A 182 7.32 16.29 -9.62
C VAL A 182 6.53 17.59 -9.73
N LEU A 183 5.25 17.50 -10.12
CA LEU A 183 4.37 18.66 -10.21
C LEU A 183 4.11 19.27 -8.82
N LEU A 184 3.76 18.44 -7.84
CA LEU A 184 3.53 18.85 -6.45
C LEU A 184 4.77 19.49 -5.84
N GLU A 185 5.95 18.89 -6.05
CA GLU A 185 7.21 19.40 -5.51
C GLU A 185 7.50 20.82 -5.99
N ARG A 186 7.32 21.07 -7.29
CA ARG A 186 7.55 22.36 -7.95
C ARG A 186 6.49 23.40 -7.56
N GLN A 187 5.21 23.02 -7.59
CA GLN A 187 4.09 23.95 -7.44
C GLN A 187 3.80 24.33 -6.01
N LEU A 188 4.11 23.44 -5.06
CA LEU A 188 3.91 23.71 -3.64
C LEU A 188 5.16 24.33 -2.99
N LEU A 189 6.25 24.51 -3.75
CA LEU A 189 7.45 25.15 -3.24
C LEU A 189 7.17 26.61 -2.86
N VAL A 190 7.56 26.97 -1.64
CA VAL A 190 7.51 28.33 -1.12
C VAL A 190 8.84 29.01 -1.44
N ASN A 191 8.82 29.93 -2.39
CA ASN A 191 9.97 30.78 -2.71
C ASN A 191 10.02 31.97 -1.75
N ASN A 192 10.32 31.73 -0.48
CA ASN A 192 10.50 32.80 0.50
C ASN A 192 11.95 32.81 0.97
N ASN A 193 12.63 33.95 0.81
CA ASN A 193 14.03 34.11 1.19
C ASN A 193 14.22 34.20 2.71
N THR A 194 13.13 34.42 3.45
CA THR A 194 13.15 34.48 4.91
C THR A 194 12.92 33.08 5.48
N ALA A 195 13.94 32.54 6.15
CA ALA A 195 13.83 31.26 6.84
C ALA A 195 12.68 31.28 7.86
N PHE A 196 11.90 30.20 7.94
CA PHE A 196 10.87 30.06 8.96
C PHE A 196 11.53 30.05 10.35
N GLN A 197 11.19 31.03 11.18
CA GLN A 197 11.70 31.16 12.55
C GLN A 197 10.58 30.84 13.53
N PRO A 198 10.45 29.58 13.97
CA PRO A 198 9.41 29.21 14.92
C PRO A 198 9.71 29.79 16.30
N SER A 199 8.67 30.20 17.02
CA SER A 199 8.79 30.58 18.44
C SER A 199 9.07 29.38 19.36
N PHE A 200 8.71 28.17 18.92
CA PHE A 200 9.01 26.89 19.56
C PHE A 200 8.85 25.74 18.57
N ASP A 201 9.40 24.57 18.88
CA ASP A 201 9.20 23.36 18.06
C ASP A 201 7.95 22.58 18.53
N PRO A 202 6.87 22.51 17.72
CA PRO A 202 5.68 21.73 18.08
C PRO A 202 5.92 20.21 17.95
N ALA A 203 6.98 19.76 17.28
CA ALA A 203 7.33 18.35 17.17
C ALA A 203 8.12 17.83 18.39
N ALA A 204 8.65 18.74 19.22
CA ALA A 204 9.32 18.41 20.46
C ALA A 204 8.36 17.71 21.44
N ILE A 205 8.92 16.86 22.31
CA ILE A 205 8.16 16.23 23.40
C ILE A 205 7.66 17.35 24.33
N GLY A 206 6.38 17.27 24.69
CA GLY A 206 5.77 18.23 25.60
C GLY A 206 6.24 18.03 27.05
N LYS A 207 5.78 18.90 27.95
CA LYS A 207 6.27 18.95 29.34
C LYS A 207 5.65 17.88 30.23
N GLU A 208 4.57 17.24 29.79
CA GLU A 208 3.79 16.33 30.63
C GLU A 208 4.36 14.92 30.65
N VAL A 209 4.34 14.30 31.84
CA VAL A 209 4.70 12.89 32.01
C VAL A 209 3.55 12.01 31.54
N VAL A 210 3.81 11.23 30.48
CA VAL A 210 2.82 10.33 29.88
C VAL A 210 2.63 9.07 30.71
N GLN A 211 1.37 8.75 31.00
CA GLN A 211 0.92 7.47 31.53
C GLN A 211 0.36 6.61 30.38
N LEU A 212 0.54 5.30 30.48
CA LEU A 212 0.01 4.31 29.53
C LEU A 212 -0.71 3.20 30.29
N GLN A 213 -1.93 2.90 29.86
CA GLN A 213 -2.69 1.73 30.32
C GLN A 213 -3.49 1.14 29.18
N THR A 214 -3.46 -0.18 29.09
CA THR A 214 -4.32 -0.93 28.18
C THR A 214 -5.64 -1.25 28.87
N LEU A 215 -6.74 -0.91 28.21
CA LEU A 215 -8.09 -1.37 28.54
C LEU A 215 -8.50 -2.47 27.56
N THR A 216 -9.29 -3.44 28.02
CA THR A 216 -9.90 -4.46 27.17
C THR A 216 -11.41 -4.29 27.27
N LEU A 217 -12.01 -3.68 26.25
CA LEU A 217 -13.45 -3.43 26.22
C LEU A 217 -14.18 -4.61 25.58
N GLN A 218 -15.32 -5.00 26.14
CA GLN A 218 -16.13 -6.11 25.63
C GLN A 218 -17.44 -5.59 25.05
N ASP A 219 -17.54 -5.57 23.73
CA ASP A 219 -18.80 -5.35 23.04
C ASP A 219 -19.56 -6.68 22.93
N ARG A 220 -20.43 -6.94 23.92
CA ARG A 220 -21.21 -8.18 23.97
C ARG A 220 -22.25 -8.28 22.85
N GLN A 221 -22.73 -7.15 22.34
CA GLN A 221 -23.76 -7.13 21.30
C GLN A 221 -23.17 -7.57 19.95
N ARG A 222 -21.95 -7.13 19.63
CA ARG A 222 -21.25 -7.51 18.41
C ARG A 222 -20.27 -8.68 18.58
N ASN A 223 -20.17 -9.22 19.80
CA ASN A 223 -19.22 -10.26 20.21
C ASN A 223 -17.77 -9.90 19.86
N ARG A 224 -17.33 -8.70 20.27
CA ARG A 224 -15.98 -8.17 20.00
C ARG A 224 -15.25 -7.86 21.31
N ILE A 225 -13.97 -8.24 21.36
CA ILE A 225 -13.04 -7.87 22.42
C ILE A 225 -12.08 -6.84 21.83
N ILE A 226 -12.10 -5.62 22.34
CA ILE A 226 -11.44 -4.45 21.76
C ILE A 226 -10.37 -3.95 22.74
N PRO A 227 -9.10 -4.32 22.54
CA PRO A 227 -7.98 -3.72 23.24
C PRO A 227 -7.79 -2.25 22.86
N VAL A 228 -7.48 -1.41 23.85
CA VAL A 228 -7.30 0.02 23.67
C VAL A 228 -6.14 0.48 24.54
N ASP A 229 -5.14 1.14 23.97
CA ASP A 229 -4.06 1.75 24.73
C ASP A 229 -4.43 3.22 25.00
N ILE A 230 -4.63 3.58 26.26
CA ILE A 230 -4.88 4.96 26.68
C ILE A 230 -3.54 5.59 27.04
N TYR A 231 -3.22 6.71 26.40
CA TYR A 231 -2.08 7.57 26.70
C TYR A 231 -2.62 8.89 27.26
N TRP A 232 -2.25 9.26 28.48
CA TRP A 232 -2.75 10.48 29.10
C TRP A 232 -1.71 11.09 30.04
N SER A 233 -2.01 12.27 30.57
CA SER A 233 -1.21 12.90 31.61
C SER A 233 -2.06 13.20 32.85
N ARG A 234 -1.41 13.57 33.95
CA ARG A 234 -2.14 13.94 35.17
C ARG A 234 -2.84 15.30 35.06
N VAL A 235 -2.42 16.14 34.11
CA VAL A 235 -3.03 17.45 33.85
C VAL A 235 -4.36 17.28 33.11
N ASP A 236 -5.34 18.10 33.46
CA ASP A 236 -6.60 18.19 32.73
C ASP A 236 -6.41 19.08 31.51
N SER A 237 -6.84 18.60 30.35
CA SER A 237 -6.62 19.31 29.08
C SER A 237 -7.94 19.64 28.43
N GLN A 238 -8.11 20.91 28.05
CA GLN A 238 -9.24 21.40 27.25
C GLN A 238 -9.21 20.93 25.78
N ALA A 239 -8.20 20.14 25.42
CA ALA A 239 -8.07 19.57 24.08
C ALA A 239 -9.14 18.50 23.80
N PRO A 240 -9.46 18.25 22.52
CA PRO A 240 -10.25 17.10 22.12
C PRO A 240 -9.64 15.79 22.62
N LEU A 241 -10.48 14.79 22.91
CA LEU A 241 -10.03 13.41 22.98
C LEU A 241 -9.52 12.99 21.59
N VAL A 242 -8.37 12.33 21.52
CA VAL A 242 -7.86 11.79 20.26
C VAL A 242 -8.09 10.28 20.23
N VAL A 243 -8.67 9.76 19.15
CA VAL A 243 -8.73 8.32 18.89
C VAL A 243 -7.81 8.00 17.72
N ILE A 244 -6.95 6.99 17.86
CA ILE A 244 -6.06 6.54 16.78
C ILE A 244 -6.50 5.17 16.27
N SER A 245 -6.89 5.10 14.99
CA SER A 245 -7.24 3.87 14.26
C SER A 245 -6.11 3.44 13.32
N HIS A 246 -5.63 2.21 13.48
CA HIS A 246 -4.51 1.65 12.72
C HIS A 246 -4.90 1.23 11.28
N GLY A 247 -3.93 0.99 10.39
CA GLY A 247 -4.19 0.42 9.06
C GLY A 247 -4.60 -1.05 9.06
N PHE A 248 -4.97 -1.59 7.91
CA PHE A 248 -5.23 -3.02 7.76
C PHE A 248 -3.99 -3.85 8.13
N GLY A 249 -4.17 -4.92 8.91
CA GLY A 249 -3.06 -5.80 9.34
C GLY A 249 -2.09 -5.18 10.35
N ALA A 250 -2.38 -3.98 10.86
CA ALA A 250 -1.63 -3.34 11.94
C ALA A 250 -2.34 -3.52 13.30
N ASN A 251 -1.93 -2.78 14.32
CA ASN A 251 -2.60 -2.75 15.63
C ASN A 251 -2.40 -1.39 16.31
N ARG A 252 -2.98 -1.23 17.51
CA ARG A 252 -2.94 -0.01 18.33
C ARG A 252 -1.54 0.56 18.63
N LYS A 253 -0.46 -0.23 18.48
CA LYS A 253 0.93 0.22 18.71
C LYS A 253 1.57 0.90 17.49
N PHE A 254 0.93 0.87 16.33
CA PHE A 254 1.50 1.39 15.07
C PHE A 254 1.94 2.87 15.14
N PHE A 255 1.22 3.66 15.94
CA PHE A 255 1.47 5.09 16.17
C PHE A 255 1.81 5.40 17.62
N ALA A 256 2.47 4.50 18.34
CA ALA A 256 2.80 4.72 19.73
C ALA A 256 3.67 5.98 19.94
N TYR A 257 4.61 6.29 19.03
CA TYR A 257 5.35 7.56 19.06
C TYR A 257 4.45 8.80 19.01
N LEU A 258 3.41 8.78 18.17
CA LEU A 258 2.51 9.92 17.99
C LEU A 258 1.55 10.05 19.18
N ALA A 259 1.03 8.93 19.68
CA ALA A 259 0.19 8.90 20.87
C ALA A 259 0.92 9.47 22.09
N ARG A 260 2.19 9.06 22.31
CA ARG A 260 3.02 9.61 23.38
C ARG A 260 3.32 11.09 23.19
N HIS A 261 3.63 11.51 21.95
CA HIS A 261 3.86 12.92 21.67
C HIS A 261 2.64 13.78 22.02
N LEU A 262 1.44 13.43 21.54
CA LEU A 262 0.22 14.18 21.85
C LEU A 262 -0.10 14.16 23.36
N ALA A 263 0.07 13.02 24.03
CA ALA A 263 -0.13 12.90 25.48
C ALA A 263 0.87 13.74 26.30
N SER A 264 2.12 13.89 25.82
CA SER A 264 3.10 14.77 26.47
C SER A 264 2.75 16.25 26.37
N HIS A 265 1.83 16.62 25.47
CA HIS A 265 1.21 17.95 25.35
C HIS A 265 -0.15 18.04 26.06
N GLY A 266 -0.41 17.09 26.98
CA GLY A 266 -1.60 17.02 27.82
C GLY A 266 -2.83 16.41 27.13
N ILE A 267 -2.75 15.98 25.87
CA ILE A 267 -3.92 15.48 25.13
C ILE A 267 -4.16 14.00 25.47
N THR A 268 -5.36 13.64 25.95
CA THR A 268 -5.70 12.24 26.13
C THR A 268 -5.88 11.55 24.78
N VAL A 269 -5.19 10.43 24.57
CA VAL A 269 -5.21 9.64 23.33
C VAL A 269 -5.65 8.20 23.63
N ALA A 270 -6.59 7.68 22.85
CA ALA A 270 -7.01 6.28 22.85
C ALA A 270 -6.64 5.62 21.52
N ALA A 271 -5.60 4.79 21.52
CA ALA A 271 -5.23 3.98 20.35
C ALA A 271 -5.99 2.66 20.38
N ILE A 272 -6.91 2.48 19.42
CA ILE A 272 -7.85 1.36 19.38
C ILE A 272 -7.33 0.25 18.48
N ASP A 273 -7.53 -1.00 18.89
CA ASP A 273 -7.36 -2.19 18.06
C ASP A 273 -8.70 -2.58 17.42
N HIS A 274 -8.71 -3.01 16.16
CA HIS A 274 -9.92 -3.44 15.46
C HIS A 274 -9.89 -4.95 15.22
N PRO A 275 -10.63 -5.76 16.01
CA PRO A 275 -10.75 -7.19 15.79
C PRO A 275 -11.20 -7.50 14.36
N GLY A 276 -10.67 -8.56 13.73
CA GLY A 276 -11.08 -8.95 12.38
C GLY A 276 -10.34 -8.27 11.23
N SER A 277 -9.63 -7.16 11.48
CA SER A 277 -8.76 -6.51 10.48
C SER A 277 -7.39 -6.07 11.03
N ASN A 278 -7.05 -6.49 12.25
CA ASN A 278 -5.77 -6.26 12.87
C ASN A 278 -4.74 -7.35 12.54
N VAL A 279 -3.50 -7.17 13.00
CA VAL A 279 -2.39 -8.11 12.76
C VAL A 279 -2.71 -9.54 13.19
N ALA A 280 -3.46 -9.72 14.29
CA ALA A 280 -3.85 -11.04 14.78
C ALA A 280 -4.83 -11.72 13.82
N ALA A 281 -5.85 -11.00 13.34
CA ALA A 281 -6.80 -11.50 12.35
C ALA A 281 -6.12 -11.85 11.03
N VAL A 282 -5.21 -10.99 10.54
CA VAL A 282 -4.44 -11.26 9.32
C VAL A 282 -3.56 -12.50 9.51
N SER A 283 -2.86 -12.62 10.62
CA SER A 283 -1.98 -13.78 10.88
C SER A 283 -2.77 -15.10 10.90
N GLN A 284 -3.96 -15.12 11.52
CA GLN A 284 -4.84 -16.29 11.53
C GLN A 284 -5.43 -16.60 10.14
N ALA A 285 -5.88 -15.59 9.39
CA ALA A 285 -6.39 -15.77 8.03
C ALA A 285 -5.28 -16.21 7.06
N SER A 286 -4.03 -15.82 7.33
CA SER A 286 -2.86 -16.23 6.56
C SER A 286 -2.63 -17.76 6.60
N GLU A 287 -3.14 -18.44 7.63
CA GLU A 287 -3.16 -19.90 7.74
C GLU A 287 -4.32 -20.53 6.93
N SER A 288 -5.37 -19.77 6.60
CA SER A 288 -6.51 -20.21 5.76
C SER A 288 -6.24 -20.02 4.26
N VAL A 289 -7.07 -20.62 3.39
CA VAL A 289 -6.91 -20.61 1.91
C VAL A 289 -7.74 -19.50 1.24
N ASN A 290 -8.48 -18.67 2.00
CA ASN A 290 -9.45 -17.72 1.45
C ASN A 290 -9.03 -16.27 1.71
N LEU A 291 -8.50 -15.58 0.68
CA LEU A 291 -8.11 -14.17 0.78
C LEU A 291 -9.29 -13.22 1.02
N ALA A 292 -10.53 -13.59 0.69
CA ALA A 292 -11.72 -12.82 1.08
C ALA A 292 -11.98 -12.82 2.59
N GLN A 293 -11.30 -13.70 3.35
CA GLN A 293 -11.26 -13.64 4.82
C GLN A 293 -10.20 -12.67 5.36
N LEU A 294 -9.25 -12.20 4.53
CA LEU A 294 -8.20 -11.29 4.99
C LEU A 294 -8.79 -9.98 5.50
N LEU A 295 -9.74 -9.40 4.76
CA LEU A 295 -10.53 -8.25 5.20
C LEU A 295 -12.03 -8.55 5.05
N PRO A 296 -12.72 -8.97 6.12
CA PRO A 296 -14.16 -9.18 6.08
C PRO A 296 -14.90 -7.89 5.74
N ALA A 297 -15.86 -7.96 4.82
CA ALA A 297 -16.65 -6.80 4.35
C ALA A 297 -17.33 -6.00 5.48
N LYS A 298 -17.72 -6.70 6.55
CA LYS A 298 -18.32 -6.08 7.74
C LYS A 298 -17.39 -5.11 8.46
N GLU A 299 -16.07 -5.22 8.29
CA GLU A 299 -15.10 -4.32 8.93
C GLU A 299 -15.24 -2.86 8.46
N PHE A 300 -15.82 -2.63 7.27
CA PHE A 300 -16.15 -1.27 6.82
C PHE A 300 -17.27 -0.63 7.68
N ILE A 301 -18.11 -1.43 8.32
CA ILE A 301 -19.14 -0.96 9.26
C ILE A 301 -18.64 -1.07 10.71
N GLU A 302 -18.02 -2.20 11.06
CA GLU A 302 -17.63 -2.52 12.44
C GLU A 302 -16.51 -1.61 12.96
N ARG A 303 -15.58 -1.14 12.11
CA ARG A 303 -14.48 -0.27 12.57
C ARG A 303 -14.95 1.12 13.02
N PRO A 304 -15.80 1.86 12.26
CA PRO A 304 -16.46 3.05 12.79
C PRO A 304 -17.27 2.77 14.06
N GLN A 305 -18.02 1.66 14.10
CA GLN A 305 -18.80 1.28 15.28
C GLN A 305 -17.92 0.96 16.51
N ASP A 306 -16.72 0.40 16.32
CA ASP A 306 -15.75 0.18 17.40
C ASP A 306 -15.33 1.50 18.04
N VAL A 307 -15.13 2.55 17.23
CA VAL A 307 -14.82 3.89 17.75
C VAL A 307 -16.03 4.46 18.51
N SER A 308 -17.23 4.38 17.94
CA SER A 308 -18.44 4.85 18.63
C SER A 308 -18.70 4.11 19.95
N PHE A 309 -18.45 2.80 19.98
CA PHE A 309 -18.51 1.97 21.18
C PHE A 309 -17.45 2.38 22.20
N LEU A 310 -16.20 2.55 21.78
CA LEU A 310 -15.12 3.08 22.62
C LEU A 310 -15.53 4.40 23.28
N LEU A 311 -16.07 5.35 22.51
CA LEU A 311 -16.48 6.65 23.04
C LEU A 311 -17.61 6.52 24.09
N ASN A 312 -18.53 5.57 23.92
CA ASN A 312 -19.56 5.28 24.93
C ASN A 312 -18.93 4.76 26.22
N GLU A 313 -18.00 3.81 26.14
CA GLU A 313 -17.35 3.23 27.31
C GLU A 313 -16.43 4.25 28.02
N LEU A 314 -15.66 5.04 27.27
CA LEU A 314 -14.87 6.13 27.85
C LEU A 314 -15.76 7.18 28.51
N GLY A 315 -16.94 7.47 27.95
CA GLY A 315 -17.90 8.40 28.55
C GLY A 315 -18.38 7.93 29.93
N LYS A 316 -18.59 6.61 30.10
CA LYS A 316 -18.92 6.01 31.40
C LYS A 316 -17.74 6.08 32.37
N LEU A 317 -16.53 5.72 31.91
CA LEU A 317 -15.32 5.80 32.75
C LEU A 317 -15.01 7.23 33.19
N ASN A 318 -15.35 8.23 32.36
CA ASN A 318 -15.10 9.63 32.63
C ASN A 318 -15.90 10.18 33.83
N THR A 319 -17.07 9.59 34.13
CA THR A 319 -17.95 10.02 35.23
C THR A 319 -17.76 9.19 36.50
N GLN A 320 -17.04 8.07 36.42
CA GLN A 320 -16.76 7.21 37.56
C GLN A 320 -15.58 7.75 38.37
N SER A 321 -15.67 7.64 39.71
CA SER A 321 -14.55 7.96 40.59
C SER A 321 -13.35 7.07 40.29
N GLY A 322 -12.18 7.69 40.09
CA GLY A 322 -10.94 6.96 39.81
C GLY A 322 -9.97 7.78 38.97
N GLN A 323 -8.88 7.15 38.53
CA GLN A 323 -7.80 7.82 37.80
C GLN A 323 -8.21 8.40 36.42
N PHE A 324 -9.33 7.96 35.88
CA PHE A 324 -9.85 8.40 34.58
C PHE A 324 -11.00 9.42 34.69
N GLN A 325 -11.42 9.76 35.91
CA GLN A 325 -12.45 10.75 36.13
C GLN A 325 -12.05 12.08 35.47
N GLY A 326 -12.91 12.62 34.59
CA GLY A 326 -12.66 13.88 33.88
C GLY A 326 -11.56 13.85 32.82
N LYS A 327 -10.97 12.69 32.49
CA LYS A 327 -9.86 12.59 31.52
C LYS A 327 -10.28 12.49 30.06
N PHE A 328 -11.55 12.26 29.76
CA PHE A 328 -12.05 12.01 28.41
C PHE A 328 -13.07 13.05 27.94
N HIS A 329 -12.69 13.87 26.96
CA HIS A 329 -13.61 14.77 26.27
C HIS A 329 -14.34 14.06 25.13
N THR A 330 -15.20 13.10 25.49
CA THR A 330 -15.87 12.22 24.52
C THR A 330 -16.84 12.94 23.59
N GLU A 331 -17.29 14.15 23.89
CA GLU A 331 -18.16 14.96 23.02
C GLU A 331 -17.40 15.85 22.02
N LYS A 332 -16.06 15.84 22.09
CA LYS A 332 -15.16 16.63 21.26
C LYS A 332 -13.98 15.76 20.87
N VAL A 333 -14.13 15.00 19.79
CA VAL A 333 -13.18 13.96 19.39
C VAL A 333 -12.48 14.31 18.09
N THR A 334 -11.17 14.07 18.03
CA THR A 334 -10.40 14.02 16.77
C THR A 334 -10.02 12.57 16.50
N VAL A 335 -10.36 12.05 15.32
CA VAL A 335 -9.94 10.70 14.92
C VAL A 335 -8.75 10.79 13.97
N ILE A 336 -7.64 10.15 14.34
CA ILE A 336 -6.47 9.96 13.49
C ILE A 336 -6.52 8.54 12.93
N GLY A 337 -6.37 8.40 11.61
CA GLY A 337 -6.47 7.11 10.95
C GLY A 337 -5.40 6.93 9.89
N HIS A 338 -4.74 5.77 9.84
CA HIS A 338 -3.84 5.41 8.75
C HIS A 338 -4.46 4.37 7.82
N SER A 339 -4.29 4.52 6.51
CA SER A 339 -4.75 3.52 5.53
C SER A 339 -6.24 3.22 5.71
N LEU A 340 -6.62 1.98 6.04
CA LEU A 340 -7.99 1.61 6.39
C LEU A 340 -8.54 2.37 7.61
N GLY A 341 -7.70 2.72 8.59
CA GLY A 341 -8.06 3.63 9.67
C GLY A 341 -8.35 5.05 9.17
N GLY A 342 -7.72 5.49 8.08
CA GLY A 342 -8.02 6.76 7.42
C GLY A 342 -9.42 6.77 6.81
N TYR A 343 -9.86 5.64 6.23
CA TYR A 343 -11.26 5.41 5.89
C TYR A 343 -12.17 5.52 7.11
N THR A 344 -11.83 4.84 8.21
CA THR A 344 -12.60 4.89 9.47
C THR A 344 -12.76 6.32 9.97
N ALA A 345 -11.70 7.12 9.96
CA ALA A 345 -11.73 8.53 10.35
C ALA A 345 -12.67 9.36 9.46
N LEU A 346 -12.58 9.20 8.14
CA LEU A 346 -13.39 9.94 7.17
C LEU A 346 -14.88 9.56 7.21
N ALA A 347 -15.18 8.28 7.43
CA ALA A 347 -16.55 7.81 7.61
C ALA A 347 -17.19 8.41 8.87
N LEU A 348 -16.44 8.45 9.98
CA LEU A 348 -16.90 8.98 11.27
C LEU A 348 -17.17 10.49 11.24
N VAL A 349 -16.41 11.28 10.46
CA VAL A 349 -16.70 12.71 10.26
C VAL A 349 -17.80 12.99 9.23
N GLY A 350 -18.45 11.95 8.70
CA GLY A 350 -19.64 12.10 7.88
C GLY A 350 -19.46 11.82 6.40
N GLY A 351 -18.33 11.28 5.96
CA GLY A 351 -18.20 10.76 4.60
C GLY A 351 -19.22 9.65 4.33
N GLU A 352 -20.08 9.83 3.32
CA GLU A 352 -21.07 8.84 2.92
C GLU A 352 -20.41 7.76 2.05
N VAL A 353 -20.41 6.51 2.51
CA VAL A 353 -19.88 5.39 1.74
C VAL A 353 -20.86 5.07 0.61
N ASN A 354 -20.38 5.01 -0.63
CA ASN A 354 -21.18 4.73 -1.81
C ASN A 354 -20.83 3.35 -2.38
N LEU A 355 -21.50 2.32 -1.86
CA LEU A 355 -21.26 0.93 -2.24
C LEU A 355 -21.78 0.61 -3.65
N GLU A 356 -22.73 1.38 -4.18
CA GLU A 356 -23.19 1.24 -5.57
C GLU A 356 -22.09 1.64 -6.57
N GLU A 357 -21.47 2.81 -6.38
CA GLU A 357 -20.34 3.25 -7.22
C GLU A 357 -19.12 2.34 -7.05
N LEU A 358 -18.85 1.91 -5.80
CA LEU A 358 -17.79 0.95 -5.53
C LEU A 358 -18.01 -0.39 -6.24
N ARG A 359 -19.21 -0.98 -6.16
CA ARG A 359 -19.52 -2.25 -6.85
C ARG A 359 -19.31 -2.13 -8.35
N LYS A 360 -19.74 -1.02 -8.94
CA LYS A 360 -19.50 -0.76 -10.37
C LYS A 360 -18.00 -0.77 -10.67
N PHE A 361 -17.21 -0.01 -9.91
CA PHE A 361 -15.76 0.00 -10.05
C PHE A 361 -15.16 -1.42 -9.95
N CYS A 362 -15.51 -2.17 -8.91
CA CYS A 362 -14.99 -3.52 -8.67
C CYS A 362 -15.39 -4.54 -9.76
N GLN A 363 -16.51 -4.32 -10.45
CA GLN A 363 -17.00 -5.22 -11.50
C GLN A 363 -16.46 -4.85 -12.89
N THR A 364 -16.33 -3.56 -13.21
CA THR A 364 -16.09 -3.10 -14.59
C THR A 364 -14.76 -2.41 -14.81
N ASP A 365 -14.20 -1.78 -13.77
CA ASP A 365 -13.10 -0.84 -13.87
C ASP A 365 -11.83 -1.32 -13.15
N LEU A 366 -11.98 -2.25 -12.19
CA LEU A 366 -10.86 -2.88 -11.49
C LEU A 366 -10.07 -3.76 -12.47
N SER A 367 -8.83 -3.36 -12.74
CA SER A 367 -7.93 -4.02 -13.68
C SER A 367 -6.65 -4.46 -12.98
N LEU A 368 -5.80 -5.20 -13.70
CA LEU A 368 -4.56 -5.74 -13.16
C LEU A 368 -3.52 -4.67 -12.80
N GLY A 369 -3.66 -3.48 -13.39
CA GLY A 369 -2.82 -2.31 -13.09
C GLY A 369 -3.18 -1.57 -11.79
N GLU A 370 -4.27 -1.96 -11.15
CA GLU A 370 -4.78 -1.30 -9.95
C GLU A 370 -3.98 -1.67 -8.69
N SER A 371 -3.93 -0.75 -7.72
CA SER A 371 -3.08 -0.93 -6.55
C SER A 371 -3.65 -1.92 -5.55
N PRO A 372 -2.85 -2.47 -4.60
CA PRO A 372 -3.39 -3.30 -3.52
C PRO A 372 -4.52 -2.64 -2.73
N GLY A 373 -4.49 -1.32 -2.54
CA GLY A 373 -5.58 -0.57 -1.92
C GLY A 373 -6.85 -0.53 -2.76
N ASP A 374 -6.73 -0.47 -4.08
CA ASP A 374 -7.86 -0.53 -5.01
C ASP A 374 -8.54 -1.92 -4.99
N TRP A 375 -7.74 -2.98 -4.82
CA TRP A 375 -8.25 -4.34 -4.58
C TRP A 375 -8.91 -4.47 -3.22
N LEU A 376 -8.26 -3.99 -2.16
CA LEU A 376 -8.70 -4.21 -0.79
C LEU A 376 -10.03 -3.51 -0.48
N GLN A 377 -10.31 -2.33 -1.08
CA GLN A 377 -11.61 -1.67 -0.92
C GLN A 377 -12.78 -2.50 -1.47
N CYS A 378 -12.55 -3.36 -2.47
CA CYS A 378 -13.60 -4.19 -3.06
C CYS A 378 -14.13 -5.27 -2.12
N ALA A 379 -13.45 -5.55 -1.00
CA ALA A 379 -14.03 -6.36 0.07
C ALA A 379 -15.40 -5.79 0.53
N ALA A 380 -15.56 -4.46 0.59
CA ALA A 380 -16.82 -3.81 0.95
C ALA A 380 -17.93 -4.00 -0.09
N ALA A 381 -17.61 -4.35 -1.34
CA ALA A 381 -18.59 -4.49 -2.42
C ALA A 381 -19.64 -5.59 -2.15
N SER A 382 -19.31 -6.56 -1.29
CA SER A 382 -20.20 -7.66 -0.88
C SER A 382 -21.24 -7.28 0.19
N LEU A 383 -21.12 -6.11 0.82
CA LEU A 383 -22.16 -5.56 1.68
C LEU A 383 -23.47 -5.42 0.89
N LYS A 384 -24.63 -5.45 1.53
CA LYS A 384 -25.93 -5.45 0.82
C LYS A 384 -26.46 -4.03 0.58
N GLU A 385 -26.05 -3.10 1.42
CA GLU A 385 -26.48 -1.71 1.45
C GLU A 385 -26.02 -0.97 0.19
N LYS A 386 -26.78 0.00 -0.30
CA LYS A 386 -26.33 0.84 -1.43
C LYS A 386 -25.37 1.93 -0.96
N LYS A 387 -25.63 2.47 0.23
CA LYS A 387 -24.88 3.54 0.86
C LYS A 387 -24.80 3.29 2.36
N LEU A 388 -23.76 3.79 3.00
CA LEU A 388 -23.62 3.76 4.47
C LEU A 388 -23.35 5.16 5.00
N GLN A 389 -24.09 5.54 6.03
CA GLN A 389 -23.81 6.74 6.83
C GLN A 389 -23.34 6.27 8.22
N LEU A 390 -22.06 6.47 8.50
CA LEU A 390 -21.39 5.97 9.71
C LEU A 390 -20.88 7.11 10.60
N LYS A 391 -21.49 8.29 10.46
CA LYS A 391 -21.10 9.50 11.19
C LYS A 391 -21.33 9.30 12.69
N ASP A 392 -20.41 9.77 13.51
CA ASP A 392 -20.61 9.95 14.94
C ASP A 392 -20.53 11.44 15.27
N GLU A 393 -21.60 12.01 15.82
CA GLU A 393 -21.71 13.46 16.06
C GLU A 393 -20.64 14.00 17.01
N ARG A 394 -20.04 13.14 17.84
CA ARG A 394 -18.96 13.50 18.77
C ARG A 394 -17.63 13.75 18.07
N VAL A 395 -17.45 13.22 16.86
CA VAL A 395 -16.23 13.39 16.08
C VAL A 395 -16.27 14.73 15.36
N LYS A 396 -15.41 15.67 15.80
CA LYS A 396 -15.38 17.05 15.35
C LYS A 396 -14.32 17.35 14.30
N SER A 397 -13.34 16.45 14.13
CA SER A 397 -12.33 16.54 13.05
C SER A 397 -11.66 15.19 12.78
N ALA A 398 -11.04 15.06 11.61
CA ALA A 398 -10.30 13.86 11.21
C ALA A 398 -8.90 14.18 10.71
N ILE A 399 -7.97 13.26 10.97
CA ILE A 399 -6.64 13.23 10.36
C ILE A 399 -6.51 11.91 9.60
N ALA A 400 -6.49 11.95 8.28
CA ALA A 400 -6.44 10.78 7.40
C ALA A 400 -5.05 10.63 6.77
N LEU A 401 -4.26 9.68 7.26
CA LEU A 401 -2.87 9.48 6.86
C LEU A 401 -2.76 8.36 5.82
N ASN A 402 -2.30 8.67 4.60
CA ASN A 402 -2.24 7.72 3.48
C ASN A 402 -3.53 6.87 3.31
N PRO A 403 -4.72 7.50 3.29
CA PRO A 403 -5.98 6.80 3.50
C PRO A 403 -6.31 5.78 2.40
N LEU A 404 -6.93 4.67 2.78
CA LEU A 404 -7.45 3.68 1.83
C LEU A 404 -8.91 3.99 1.55
N VAL A 405 -9.17 4.88 0.58
CA VAL A 405 -10.53 5.39 0.35
C VAL A 405 -11.00 5.41 -1.11
N GLY A 406 -10.11 5.24 -2.08
CA GLY A 406 -10.38 5.09 -3.52
C GLY A 406 -11.79 5.49 -3.99
N LYS A 407 -12.62 4.48 -4.28
CA LYS A 407 -14.04 4.60 -4.67
C LYS A 407 -15.02 4.34 -3.53
N LEU A 408 -14.55 4.12 -2.29
CA LEU A 408 -15.41 3.84 -1.13
C LEU A 408 -16.44 4.95 -0.88
N PHE A 409 -16.07 6.22 -1.03
CA PHE A 409 -16.98 7.36 -0.90
C PHE A 409 -17.59 7.80 -2.25
N GLY A 410 -17.29 7.07 -3.33
CA GLY A 410 -17.63 7.48 -4.69
C GLY A 410 -17.11 8.89 -5.04
N SER A 411 -17.81 9.53 -5.97
CA SER A 411 -17.47 10.88 -6.47
C SER A 411 -17.97 12.04 -5.60
N LYS A 412 -18.90 11.78 -4.67
CA LYS A 412 -19.62 12.83 -3.92
C LYS A 412 -19.68 12.61 -2.40
N GLY A 413 -19.32 11.43 -1.89
CA GLY A 413 -19.54 11.07 -0.49
C GLY A 413 -18.77 11.96 0.49
N LEU A 414 -17.56 12.41 0.13
CA LEU A 414 -16.76 13.31 0.97
C LEU A 414 -17.17 14.79 0.87
N ALA A 415 -17.93 15.17 -0.15
CA ALA A 415 -18.40 16.56 -0.28
C ALA A 415 -19.42 16.97 0.80
N GLN A 416 -19.95 16.00 1.55
CA GLN A 416 -20.87 16.20 2.67
C GLN A 416 -20.16 16.43 4.01
N VAL A 417 -18.83 16.23 4.06
CA VAL A 417 -18.04 16.43 5.29
C VAL A 417 -17.91 17.92 5.58
N ASN A 418 -18.38 18.34 6.76
CA ASN A 418 -18.36 19.74 7.22
C ASN A 418 -17.28 19.99 8.30
N GLN A 419 -16.71 18.92 8.85
CA GLN A 419 -15.70 18.94 9.90
C GLN A 419 -14.31 19.16 9.30
N PRO A 420 -13.37 19.81 10.02
CA PRO A 420 -12.00 19.96 9.53
C PRO A 420 -11.31 18.63 9.28
N VAL A 421 -10.53 18.55 8.19
CA VAL A 421 -9.77 17.34 7.82
C VAL A 421 -8.32 17.68 7.47
N LEU A 422 -7.37 17.01 8.11
CA LEU A 422 -5.99 16.96 7.64
C LEU A 422 -5.76 15.63 6.91
N MET A 423 -5.18 15.66 5.72
CA MET A 423 -4.83 14.47 4.94
C MET A 423 -3.33 14.43 4.65
N LEU A 424 -2.73 13.24 4.65
CA LEU A 424 -1.37 13.03 4.17
C LEU A 424 -1.41 12.31 2.82
N THR A 425 -0.55 12.76 1.91
CA THR A 425 -0.22 12.05 0.69
C THR A 425 1.27 11.70 0.60
N GLY A 426 1.57 10.48 0.16
CA GLY A 426 2.92 10.01 -0.15
C GLY A 426 3.05 9.72 -1.64
N THR A 427 4.06 10.29 -2.31
CA THR A 427 4.19 10.16 -3.78
C THR A 427 4.79 8.83 -4.24
N GLU A 428 5.34 8.03 -3.32
CA GLU A 428 5.81 6.67 -3.57
C GLU A 428 4.94 5.64 -2.81
N ASP A 429 3.75 6.04 -2.33
CA ASP A 429 2.77 5.12 -1.78
C ASP A 429 2.12 4.31 -2.91
N VAL A 430 2.60 3.09 -3.11
CA VAL A 430 2.04 2.18 -4.12
C VAL A 430 0.86 1.38 -3.60
N LEU A 431 0.59 1.38 -2.29
CA LEU A 431 -0.53 0.64 -1.71
C LEU A 431 -1.81 1.47 -1.86
N THR A 432 -1.76 2.74 -1.47
CA THR A 432 -2.85 3.70 -1.64
C THR A 432 -2.39 4.87 -2.52
N PRO A 433 -2.36 4.71 -3.87
CA PRO A 433 -1.79 5.68 -4.78
C PRO A 433 -2.25 7.11 -4.57
N THR A 434 -1.29 8.02 -4.68
CA THR A 434 -1.39 9.47 -4.50
C THR A 434 -2.66 10.05 -5.13
N LEU A 435 -2.95 9.74 -6.39
CA LEU A 435 -4.11 10.35 -7.06
C LEU A 435 -5.45 9.78 -6.59
N LYS A 436 -5.65 8.47 -6.75
CA LYS A 436 -6.96 7.80 -6.54
C LYS A 436 -7.39 7.77 -5.08
N HIS A 437 -6.45 7.50 -4.18
CA HIS A 437 -6.75 7.27 -2.76
C HIS A 437 -6.52 8.50 -1.87
N GLN A 438 -5.82 9.54 -2.35
CA GLN A 438 -5.37 10.64 -1.48
C GLN A 438 -5.80 12.02 -2.06
N ILE A 439 -5.26 12.43 -3.21
CA ILE A 439 -5.51 13.74 -3.82
C ILE A 439 -6.96 13.90 -4.31
N ALA A 440 -7.52 12.91 -5.01
CA ALA A 440 -8.90 13.01 -5.50
C ALA A 440 -9.93 13.04 -4.35
N PRO A 441 -9.83 12.19 -3.31
CA PRO A 441 -10.62 12.32 -2.09
C PRO A 441 -10.44 13.67 -1.38
N PHE A 442 -9.21 14.18 -1.28
CA PHE A 442 -8.95 15.52 -0.71
C PHE A 442 -9.64 16.64 -1.50
N ALA A 443 -9.68 16.52 -2.83
CA ALA A 443 -10.35 17.49 -3.69
C ALA A 443 -11.87 17.54 -3.46
N GLN A 444 -12.49 16.44 -3.05
CA GLN A 444 -13.94 16.38 -2.76
C GLN A 444 -14.32 17.15 -1.48
N LEU A 445 -13.42 17.24 -0.50
CA LEU A 445 -13.67 17.90 0.78
C LEU A 445 -13.95 19.40 0.58
N ARG A 446 -15.00 19.90 1.25
CA ARG A 446 -15.42 21.31 1.20
C ARG A 446 -15.15 22.09 2.49
N SER A 447 -14.95 21.38 3.60
CA SER A 447 -14.61 21.96 4.89
C SER A 447 -13.18 22.49 4.94
N SER A 448 -12.81 23.11 6.08
CA SER A 448 -11.42 23.46 6.37
C SER A 448 -10.54 22.22 6.23
N LYS A 449 -9.54 22.28 5.34
CA LYS A 449 -8.75 21.12 5.01
C LYS A 449 -7.28 21.46 4.84
N TYR A 450 -6.43 20.49 5.14
CA TYR A 450 -4.99 20.56 4.99
C TYR A 450 -4.49 19.30 4.31
N LEU A 451 -3.55 19.43 3.39
CA LEU A 451 -2.86 18.35 2.74
C LEU A 451 -1.37 18.46 3.07
N VAL A 452 -0.85 17.48 3.80
CA VAL A 452 0.59 17.24 3.91
C VAL A 452 1.00 16.40 2.70
N THR A 453 2.03 16.83 1.97
CA THR A 453 2.61 16.06 0.86
C THR A 453 4.03 15.67 1.20
N ALA A 454 4.30 14.37 1.22
CA ALA A 454 5.63 13.79 1.37
C ALA A 454 6.12 13.28 0.02
N ILE A 455 6.91 14.09 -0.69
CA ILE A 455 7.51 13.69 -1.96
C ILE A 455 8.57 12.64 -1.67
N GLY A 456 8.44 11.47 -2.30
CA GLY A 456 9.23 10.28 -2.03
C GLY A 456 8.73 9.45 -0.84
N GLY A 457 7.68 9.87 -0.13
CA GLY A 457 7.10 9.12 0.99
C GLY A 457 6.35 7.87 0.51
N THR A 458 6.58 6.74 1.19
CA THR A 458 5.91 5.46 0.99
C THR A 458 4.79 5.23 2.01
N HIS A 459 4.04 4.13 1.89
CA HIS A 459 2.87 3.86 2.74
C HIS A 459 3.21 3.80 4.24
N MET A 460 4.37 3.24 4.57
CA MET A 460 4.87 3.00 5.92
C MET A 460 5.84 4.08 6.41
N SER A 461 6.07 5.15 5.64
CA SER A 461 7.01 6.22 6.00
C SER A 461 6.70 6.93 7.32
N ILE A 462 5.45 6.88 7.77
CA ILE A 462 4.97 7.48 9.02
C ILE A 462 4.89 6.50 10.20
N SER A 463 5.21 5.23 9.99
CA SER A 463 5.15 4.20 11.04
C SER A 463 6.15 4.50 12.16
N ASP A 464 5.85 4.03 13.37
CA ASP A 464 6.83 4.03 14.46
C ASP A 464 8.05 3.19 14.04
N PRO A 465 9.30 3.71 14.11
CA PRO A 465 10.50 2.95 13.82
C PRO A 465 10.63 1.69 14.67
N ALA A 466 10.11 1.70 15.91
CA ALA A 466 10.13 0.54 16.79
C ALA A 466 8.99 -0.47 16.52
N TYR A 467 8.05 -0.15 15.62
CA TYR A 467 6.96 -1.07 15.28
C TYR A 467 7.48 -2.21 14.39
N PRO A 468 7.31 -3.48 14.80
CA PRO A 468 7.79 -4.61 14.00
C PRO A 468 7.03 -4.66 12.67
N VAL A 469 7.76 -4.88 11.59
CA VAL A 469 7.17 -5.12 10.25
C VAL A 469 6.59 -6.54 10.28
N SER A 470 5.31 -6.71 9.94
CA SER A 470 4.75 -8.06 9.73
C SER A 470 5.02 -8.51 8.29
N ALA A 471 5.08 -9.82 8.04
CA ALA A 471 5.26 -10.38 6.70
C ALA A 471 4.23 -9.83 5.69
N ALA A 472 2.97 -9.66 6.12
CA ALA A 472 1.90 -9.05 5.32
C ALA A 472 2.18 -7.60 4.87
N THR A 473 3.07 -6.88 5.58
CA THR A 473 3.47 -5.49 5.25
C THR A 473 4.77 -5.40 4.43
N THR A 474 5.38 -6.52 4.04
CA THR A 474 6.65 -6.58 3.29
C THR A 474 6.49 -6.72 1.77
N LEU A 475 5.25 -6.67 1.25
CA LEU A 475 4.93 -6.83 -0.18
C LEU A 475 5.62 -5.79 -1.09
N VAL A 476 6.04 -4.66 -0.51
CA VAL A 476 6.65 -3.54 -1.23
C VAL A 476 7.84 -3.02 -0.42
N LYS A 477 8.89 -2.55 -1.12
CA LYS A 477 9.96 -1.77 -0.51
C LYS A 477 9.40 -0.48 0.11
N GLU A 478 9.52 -0.37 1.42
CA GLU A 478 9.03 0.76 2.21
C GLU A 478 10.19 1.59 2.76
N LYS A 479 10.01 2.91 2.85
CA LYS A 479 10.94 3.81 3.53
C LYS A 479 10.55 3.96 5.00
N ARG A 480 11.48 3.74 5.94
CA ARG A 480 11.24 3.75 7.40
C ARG A 480 12.49 4.18 8.17
N GLY A 481 12.33 4.42 9.47
CA GLY A 481 13.46 4.76 10.33
C GLY A 481 14.03 6.15 9.99
N GLU A 482 15.35 6.31 10.05
CA GLU A 482 16.00 7.62 9.91
C GLU A 482 15.67 8.34 8.60
N GLU A 483 15.53 7.61 7.49
CA GLU A 483 15.25 8.21 6.17
C GLU A 483 13.90 8.96 6.12
N THR A 484 12.98 8.67 7.04
CA THR A 484 11.67 9.32 7.14
C THR A 484 11.47 10.11 8.44
N ASN A 485 12.56 10.42 9.17
CA ASN A 485 12.50 11.14 10.43
C ASN A 485 11.91 12.55 10.29
N SER A 486 12.28 13.28 9.24
CA SER A 486 11.73 14.62 8.94
C SER A 486 10.20 14.58 8.77
N LEU A 487 9.68 13.58 8.07
CA LEU A 487 8.23 13.39 7.93
C LEU A 487 7.58 13.11 9.29
N ARG A 488 8.15 12.25 10.14
CA ARG A 488 7.59 12.01 11.49
C ARG A 488 7.68 13.24 12.40
N GLN A 489 8.70 14.09 12.26
CA GLN A 489 8.75 15.39 12.92
C GLN A 489 7.59 16.29 12.44
N LEU A 490 7.40 16.38 11.12
CA LEU A 490 6.30 17.15 10.55
C LEU A 490 4.94 16.63 11.04
N ILE A 491 4.70 15.31 11.01
CA ILE A 491 3.46 14.68 11.47
C ILE A 491 3.20 15.01 12.94
N ARG A 492 4.19 14.93 13.83
CA ARG A 492 4.04 15.34 15.23
C ARG A 492 3.56 16.79 15.34
N GLY A 493 4.28 17.72 14.71
CA GLY A 493 3.97 19.14 14.81
C GLY A 493 2.64 19.54 14.17
N VAL A 494 2.35 19.07 12.94
CA VAL A 494 1.10 19.45 12.23
C VAL A 494 -0.13 18.82 12.86
N THR A 495 -0.05 17.58 13.37
CA THR A 495 -1.20 16.96 14.04
C THR A 495 -1.50 17.64 15.36
N LEU A 496 -0.47 17.96 16.15
CA LEU A 496 -0.63 18.76 17.36
C LEU A 496 -1.25 20.12 17.03
N ALA A 497 -0.68 20.85 16.05
CA ALA A 497 -1.16 22.17 15.67
C ALA A 497 -2.60 22.16 15.17
N PHE A 498 -2.98 21.14 14.39
CA PHE A 498 -4.34 20.91 13.90
C PHE A 498 -5.32 20.65 15.04
N ILE A 499 -4.98 19.78 15.99
CA ILE A 499 -5.83 19.51 17.16
C ILE A 499 -5.98 20.76 18.04
N LYS A 500 -4.90 21.52 18.23
CA LYS A 500 -4.90 22.75 19.02
C LYS A 500 -5.74 23.88 18.42
N GLN A 501 -6.11 23.83 17.14
CA GLN A 501 -7.10 24.75 16.56
C GLN A 501 -8.47 24.68 17.25
N GLN A 502 -8.77 23.58 17.92
CA GLN A 502 -10.01 23.41 18.68
C GLN A 502 -9.89 23.89 20.13
N THR A 503 -8.83 24.62 20.48
CA THR A 503 -8.53 25.06 21.85
C THR A 503 -8.25 26.57 21.89
N PRO A 504 -8.21 27.20 23.08
CA PRO A 504 -7.77 28.60 23.19
C PRO A 504 -6.37 28.87 22.63
N GLU A 505 -5.52 27.84 22.48
CA GLU A 505 -4.16 27.94 21.95
C GLU A 505 -4.10 28.00 20.41
N ALA A 506 -5.24 28.01 19.71
CA ALA A 506 -5.31 27.98 18.24
C ALA A 506 -4.37 29.01 17.56
N LYS A 507 -4.34 30.26 18.06
CA LYS A 507 -3.48 31.32 17.52
C LYS A 507 -1.98 31.03 17.66
N ILE A 508 -1.58 30.37 18.75
CA ILE A 508 -0.18 30.00 19.04
C ILE A 508 0.28 28.92 18.05
N TYR A 509 -0.61 27.98 17.72
CA TYR A 509 -0.28 26.84 16.86
C TYR A 509 -0.54 27.07 15.37
N LEU A 510 -1.28 28.11 14.99
CA LEU A 510 -1.59 28.42 13.59
C LEU A 510 -0.36 28.55 12.67
N PRO A 511 0.78 29.13 13.09
CA PRO A 511 1.99 29.20 12.25
C PRO A 511 2.54 27.85 11.79
N PHE A 512 2.23 26.75 12.50
CA PHE A 512 2.66 25.40 12.17
C PHE A 512 1.68 24.66 11.24
N LEU A 513 0.62 25.34 10.78
CA LEU A 513 -0.25 24.88 9.71
C LEU A 513 0.00 25.69 8.42
N THR A 514 1.27 25.99 8.14
CA THR A 514 1.68 26.79 6.98
C THR A 514 2.62 26.01 6.05
N PRO A 515 2.65 26.36 4.75
CA PRO A 515 3.63 25.83 3.81
C PRO A 515 5.08 26.01 4.28
N ALA A 516 5.39 27.13 4.93
CA ALA A 516 6.73 27.46 5.41
C ALA A 516 7.23 26.48 6.49
N TYR A 517 6.37 26.07 7.44
CA TYR A 517 6.74 25.09 8.45
C TYR A 517 7.03 23.71 7.86
N ALA A 518 6.20 23.23 6.93
CA ALA A 518 6.46 21.96 6.26
C ALA A 518 7.76 22.01 5.45
N GLN A 519 8.00 23.11 4.74
CA GLN A 519 9.21 23.29 3.97
C GLN A 519 10.47 23.39 4.84
N SER A 520 10.39 23.96 6.04
CA SER A 520 11.54 24.05 6.95
C SER A 520 12.03 22.69 7.46
N LEU A 521 11.17 21.66 7.39
CA LEU A 521 11.51 20.28 7.74
C LEU A 521 11.85 19.42 6.51
N SER A 522 11.83 19.98 5.30
CA SER A 522 12.16 19.25 4.07
C SER A 522 13.62 18.84 4.02
N THR A 523 13.90 17.67 3.46
CA THR A 523 15.26 17.25 3.09
C THR A 523 15.34 17.06 1.57
N PRO A 524 16.55 17.04 0.97
CA PRO A 524 16.69 16.76 -0.46
C PRO A 524 16.11 15.40 -0.89
N GLN A 525 16.11 14.41 0.00
CA GLN A 525 15.61 13.06 -0.27
C GLN A 525 14.13 12.88 0.06
N LEU A 526 13.57 13.77 0.89
CA LEU A 526 12.17 13.75 1.29
C LEU A 526 11.62 15.18 1.38
N PRO A 527 11.34 15.84 0.24
CA PRO A 527 10.70 17.15 0.24
C PRO A 527 9.31 17.07 0.86
N LEU A 528 8.99 18.01 1.75
CA LEU A 528 7.74 18.08 2.49
C LEU A 528 7.01 19.38 2.16
N ARG A 529 5.69 19.29 1.98
CA ARG A 529 4.82 20.43 1.67
C ARG A 529 3.54 20.36 2.49
N LEU A 530 2.92 21.52 2.67
CA LEU A 530 1.61 21.67 3.28
C LEU A 530 0.80 22.70 2.50
N ASN A 531 -0.45 22.40 2.20
CA ASN A 531 -1.37 23.31 1.52
C ASN A 531 -2.82 23.06 1.97
N SER A 532 -3.68 24.07 1.87
CA SER A 532 -5.12 23.94 2.18
C SER A 532 -5.99 23.77 0.93
N ASP A 533 -5.46 24.05 -0.26
CA ASP A 533 -6.11 23.82 -1.54
C ASP A 533 -5.12 23.27 -2.57
N LEU A 534 -5.63 22.56 -3.58
CA LEU A 534 -4.82 22.00 -4.67
C LEU A 534 -4.48 23.10 -5.68
N PRO A 535 -3.20 23.21 -6.10
CA PRO A 535 -2.79 24.04 -7.22
C PRO A 535 -3.67 23.85 -8.46
N ALA A 536 -3.95 24.94 -9.19
CA ALA A 536 -4.89 24.94 -10.31
C ALA A 536 -4.49 23.94 -11.40
N ASN A 537 -3.20 23.72 -11.63
CA ASN A 537 -2.67 22.79 -12.62
C ASN A 537 -2.71 21.31 -12.20
N ILE A 538 -3.05 21.01 -10.95
CA ILE A 538 -3.32 19.65 -10.49
C ILE A 538 -4.79 19.27 -10.74
N LYS A 539 -5.71 20.25 -10.84
CA LYS A 539 -7.14 19.99 -11.08
C LYS A 539 -7.43 19.20 -12.36
N PRO A 540 -6.74 19.42 -13.51
CA PRO A 540 -6.88 18.57 -14.69
C PRO A 540 -6.56 17.10 -14.45
N TRP A 541 -5.61 16.78 -13.57
CA TRP A 541 -5.24 15.41 -13.19
C TRP A 541 -6.39 14.65 -12.52
N LEU A 542 -7.29 15.36 -11.84
CA LEU A 542 -8.51 14.78 -11.26
C LEU A 542 -9.48 14.28 -12.35
N GLY A 543 -9.47 14.91 -13.53
CA GLY A 543 -10.26 14.48 -14.68
C GLY A 543 -9.82 13.12 -15.23
N PHE A 544 -8.52 12.81 -15.16
CA PHE A 544 -7.97 11.51 -15.59
C PHE A 544 -8.38 10.35 -14.69
N VAL A 545 -8.83 10.60 -13.45
CA VAL A 545 -9.48 9.57 -12.61
C VAL A 545 -10.83 9.12 -13.20
N SER A 546 -11.41 9.89 -14.13
CA SER A 546 -12.73 9.66 -14.73
C SER A 546 -12.69 9.33 -16.24
N ILE A 547 -11.53 9.36 -16.90
CA ILE A 547 -11.45 9.10 -18.35
C ILE A 547 -11.46 7.59 -18.60
N ARG A 548 -12.55 7.15 -19.24
CA ARG A 548 -12.87 5.81 -19.72
C ARG A 548 -11.72 5.17 -20.52
N LYS A 549 -11.75 3.84 -20.58
CA LYS A 549 -11.35 3.02 -21.75
C LYS A 549 -11.68 3.77 -23.05
N MET A 550 -10.72 4.51 -23.61
CA MET A 550 -10.58 4.49 -25.06
C MET A 550 -10.00 3.12 -25.36
N GLY A 551 -10.82 2.25 -25.95
CA GLY A 551 -10.27 1.13 -26.67
C GLY A 551 -9.33 1.71 -27.71
N PHE A 552 -8.03 1.52 -27.52
CA PHE A 552 -7.06 1.75 -28.57
C PHE A 552 -7.28 0.62 -29.58
N ASP A 553 -8.11 0.88 -30.58
CA ASP A 553 -8.12 0.07 -31.79
C ASP A 553 -6.79 0.32 -32.50
N PHE A 554 -5.84 -0.61 -32.32
CA PHE A 554 -4.52 -0.60 -32.96
C PHE A 554 -4.59 -0.93 -34.47
N ALA A 555 -5.64 -0.49 -35.15
CA ALA A 555 -5.91 -0.78 -36.55
C ALA A 555 -6.06 0.51 -37.39
N GLN A 556 -5.10 1.43 -37.29
CA GLN A 556 -4.89 2.48 -38.29
C GLN A 556 -3.38 2.63 -38.54
N PRO A 557 -2.87 2.28 -39.74
CA PRO A 557 -1.47 2.46 -40.06
C PRO A 557 -1.22 3.95 -40.35
N GLY A 558 -0.65 4.69 -39.37
CA GLY A 558 -0.15 6.05 -39.65
C GLY A 558 -0.05 7.04 -38.48
N GLY A 559 -0.54 6.75 -37.27
CA GLY A 559 -0.50 7.70 -36.15
C GLY A 559 0.46 7.28 -35.04
N ASN A 560 1.58 8.00 -34.88
CA ASN A 560 2.64 7.67 -33.92
C ASN A 560 2.42 8.36 -32.55
N TRP A 561 1.29 8.08 -31.88
CA TRP A 561 0.88 8.77 -30.64
C TRP A 561 1.85 8.61 -29.44
N ALA A 562 2.60 7.51 -29.38
CA ALA A 562 3.59 7.30 -28.32
C ALA A 562 4.80 8.25 -28.44
N TRP A 563 5.03 8.80 -29.63
CA TRP A 563 6.07 9.80 -29.89
C TRP A 563 5.57 11.22 -29.63
N ASP A 564 4.29 11.51 -29.89
CA ASP A 564 3.73 12.84 -29.68
C ASP A 564 3.63 13.22 -28.19
N MET A 565 3.27 12.29 -27.30
CA MET A 565 3.32 12.55 -25.85
C MET A 565 4.76 12.78 -25.33
N GLY A 566 5.73 12.06 -25.88
CA GLY A 566 7.15 12.24 -25.55
C GLY A 566 7.71 13.56 -26.10
N ALA A 567 7.30 13.95 -27.30
CA ALA A 567 7.72 15.17 -27.97
C ALA A 567 7.05 16.42 -27.36
N GLU A 568 5.81 16.34 -26.90
CA GLU A 568 5.10 17.46 -26.26
C GLU A 568 5.58 17.68 -24.81
N LEU A 569 5.94 16.60 -24.10
CA LEU A 569 6.66 16.67 -22.81
C LEU A 569 8.11 17.18 -22.96
N ALA A 570 8.79 16.85 -24.07
CA ALA A 570 10.14 17.35 -24.38
C ALA A 570 10.15 18.81 -24.86
N ASN A 571 9.17 19.25 -25.67
CA ASN A 571 9.08 20.63 -26.15
C ASN A 571 8.71 21.62 -25.04
N GLN A 572 7.97 21.20 -24.01
CA GLN A 572 7.73 22.03 -22.82
C GLN A 572 8.94 22.11 -21.88
N THR A 573 9.91 21.20 -21.99
CA THR A 573 11.19 21.28 -21.27
C THR A 573 12.27 22.05 -22.03
N LEU A 574 12.12 22.26 -23.34
CA LEU A 574 13.12 22.93 -24.19
C LEU A 574 12.74 24.36 -24.60
N SER A 575 11.52 24.84 -24.35
CA SER A 575 11.10 26.22 -24.70
C SER A 575 11.21 27.25 -23.55
N LEU A 576 11.83 26.88 -22.42
CA LEU A 576 12.09 27.79 -21.30
C LEU A 576 13.51 27.62 -20.74
N ASN A 577 14.49 27.64 -21.64
CA ASN A 577 15.84 28.13 -21.33
C ASN A 577 15.92 29.61 -21.70
#